data_AF-A0A7Y0K5W0-F1
#
_entry.id   AF-A0A7Y0K5W0-F1
#
_cell.length_a   1.000
_cell.length_b   1.000
_cell.length_c   1.000
_cell.angle_alpha   90.00
_cell.angle_beta   90.00
_cell.angle_gamma   90.00
#
_symmetry.space_group_name_H-M   'P 1'
#
loop_
_entity.id
_entity.type
_entity.pdbx_description
1 polymer ?
#
loop_
_entity_poly.entity_id
_entity_poly.type
_entity_poly.pdbx_seq_one_letter_code
_entity_poly.pdbx_strand_id
1 'polypeptide(L)' 'MFNFFLIVGIIAIFISGIFIGAWTDGRQHRNHHFTETKEDRTLKVKLSTITGLTAIVSLAIAAIIYYLTN' A
#
# COMPACT_ATOMS: atom_id res chain seq x y z
N MET A 1 3.18 -2.46 -21.95
CA MET A 1 2.97 -1.34 -21.01
C MET A 1 1.94 -1.67 -19.94
N PHE A 2 0.75 -2.19 -20.28
CA PHE A 2 -0.28 -2.62 -19.31
C PHE A 2 0.22 -3.53 -18.17
N ASN A 3 0.83 -4.68 -18.51
CA ASN A 3 1.29 -5.67 -17.51
C ASN A 3 2.29 -5.08 -16.50
N PHE A 4 3.13 -4.13 -16.93
CA PHE A 4 4.09 -3.48 -16.04
C PHE A 4 3.40 -2.66 -14.96
N PHE A 5 2.47 -1.77 -15.35
CA PHE A 5 1.71 -0.93 -14.42
C PHE A 5 0.78 -1.75 -13.52
N LEU A 6 0.23 -2.85 -14.03
CA LEU A 6 -0.60 -3.78 -13.28
C LEU A 6 0.22 -4.47 -12.17
N ILE A 7 1.37 -5.06 -12.52
CA ILE A 7 2.24 -5.76 -11.56
C ILE A 7 2.74 -4.78 -10.47
N VAL A 8 3.22 -3.60 -10.88
CA VAL A 8 3.70 -2.57 -9.94
C VAL A 8 2.55 -2.11 -9.03
N GLY A 9 1.35 -1.90 -9.58
CA GLY A 9 0.16 -1.52 -8.82
C GLY A 9 -0.22 -2.56 -7.76
N ILE A 10 -0.26 -3.84 -8.13
CA ILE A 10 -0.56 -4.93 -7.19
C ILE A 10 0.49 -4.99 -6.07
N ILE A 11 1.78 -4.98 -6.40
CA ILE A 11 2.86 -5.03 -5.41
C ILE A 11 2.77 -3.84 -4.44
N ALA A 12 2.48 -2.65 -4.95
CA ALA A 12 2.33 -1.45 -4.13
C ALA A 12 1.11 -1.52 -3.18
N ILE A 13 -0.01 -2.15 -3.58
CA ILE A 13 -1.14 -2.42 -2.68
C ILE A 13 -0.71 -3.32 -1.53
N PHE A 14 0.00 -4.42 -1.83
CA PHE A 14 0.47 -5.35 -0.79
C PHE A 14 1.38 -4.65 0.22
N ILE A 15 2.33 -3.84 -0.27
CA ILE A 15 3.23 -3.06 0.60
C ILE A 15 2.41 -2.10 1.46
N SER A 16 1.49 -1.33 0.88
CA SER A 16 0.64 -0.40 1.63
C SER A 16 -0.17 -1.10 2.71
N GLY A 17 -0.78 -2.25 2.40
CA GLY A 17 -1.57 -3.06 3.33
C GLY A 17 -0.75 -3.65 4.48
N ILE A 18 0.51 -4.03 4.23
CA ILE A 18 1.43 -4.47 5.28
C ILE A 18 1.77 -3.30 6.23
N PHE A 19 2.08 -2.12 5.68
CA PHE A 19 2.46 -0.96 6.49
C PHE A 19 1.31 -0.39 7.32
N ILE A 20 0.07 -0.43 6.82
CA ILE A 20 -1.11 0.00 7.58
C ILE A 20 -1.58 -1.04 8.59
N GLY A 21 -1.03 -2.26 8.52
CA GLY A 21 -1.44 -3.38 9.35
C GLY A 21 -2.77 -3.99 8.92
N ALA A 22 -3.23 -3.77 7.69
CA ALA A 22 -4.44 -4.41 7.17
C ALA A 22 -4.31 -5.94 7.08
N TRP A 23 -3.07 -6.43 6.98
CA TRP A 23 -2.74 -7.86 6.96
C TRP A 23 -2.08 -8.38 8.24
N THR A 24 -1.94 -7.56 9.28
CA THR A 24 -1.33 -8.00 10.56
C THR A 24 -2.41 -8.31 11.60
N ASP A 25 -2.20 -9.39 12.35
CA ASP A 25 -3.13 -9.87 13.37
C ASP A 25 -3.16 -8.91 14.58
N GLY A 26 -4.36 -8.65 15.13
CA GLY A 26 -4.59 -7.63 16.18
C GLY A 26 -3.79 -7.86 17.47
N ARG A 27 -3.24 -9.07 17.66
CA ARG A 27 -2.31 -9.38 18.76
C ARG A 27 -0.98 -8.63 18.66
N GLN A 28 -0.53 -8.30 17.45
CA GLN A 28 0.70 -7.55 17.23
C GLN A 28 0.54 -6.05 17.57
N HIS A 29 -0.69 -5.53 17.48
CA HIS A 29 -1.04 -4.18 17.92
C HIS A 29 -0.95 -4.03 19.45
N ARG A 30 -1.38 -5.03 20.23
CA ARG A 30 -1.34 -4.98 21.70
C ARG A 30 0.07 -5.10 22.30
N ASN A 31 0.97 -5.84 21.66
CA ASN A 31 2.35 -5.95 22.15
C ASN A 31 3.25 -4.77 21.72
N HIS A 32 2.99 -4.13 20.57
CA HIS A 32 3.75 -2.95 20.12
C HIS A 32 3.37 -1.65 20.83
N HIS A 33 2.22 -1.59 21.50
CA HIS A 33 1.75 -0.38 22.17
C HIS A 33 2.70 0.17 23.25
N PHE A 34 3.61 -0.66 23.78
CA PHE A 34 4.56 -0.26 24.83
C PHE A 34 5.95 0.12 24.31
N THR A 35 6.26 -0.11 23.03
CA THR A 35 7.61 0.11 22.45
C THR A 35 7.59 1.01 21.22
N GLU A 36 6.45 1.15 20.55
CA GLU A 36 6.31 1.95 19.33
C GLU A 36 6.07 3.43 19.66
N THR A 37 7.04 4.28 19.28
CA THR A 37 6.96 5.74 19.47
C THR A 37 5.87 6.35 18.59
N LYS A 38 5.27 7.46 19.01
CA LYS A 38 4.27 8.20 18.19
C LYS A 38 4.83 8.58 16.81
N GLU A 39 6.12 8.87 16.74
CA GLU A 39 6.81 9.19 15.48
C GLU A 39 6.86 8.01 14.53
N ASP A 40 7.18 6.79 15.01
CA ASP A 40 7.23 5.59 14.18
C ASP A 40 5.88 5.23 13.57
N ARG A 41 4.79 5.38 14.33
CA ARG A 41 3.42 5.20 13.81
C ARG A 41 3.11 6.21 12.72
N THR A 42 3.47 7.47 12.92
CA THR A 42 3.19 8.54 11.96
C THR A 42 3.97 8.32 10.66
N LEU A 43 5.22 7.86 10.76
CA LEU A 43 6.04 7.49 9.60
C LEU A 43 5.45 6.29 8.85
N LYS A 44 5.06 5.21 9.54
CA LYS A 44 4.43 4.04 8.91
C LYS A 44 3.14 4.40 8.18
N VAL A 45 2.27 5.19 8.80
CA VAL A 45 1.03 5.68 8.16
C VAL A 45 1.36 6.55 6.95
N LYS A 46 2.33 7.46 7.05
CA LYS A 46 2.73 8.32 5.92
C LYS A 46 3.28 7.50 4.74
N LEU A 47 4.13 6.51 5.00
CA LEU A 47 4.66 5.59 3.99
C LEU A 47 3.53 4.74 3.37
N SER A 48 2.63 4.21 4.20
CA SER A 48 1.47 3.44 3.72
C SER A 48 0.57 4.29 2.81
N THR A 49 0.31 5.54 3.18
CA THR A 49 -0.50 6.46 2.38
C THR A 49 0.15 6.80 1.05
N ILE A 50 1.45 7.12 1.04
CA ILE A 50 2.17 7.43 -0.20
C ILE A 50 2.20 6.21 -1.13
N THR A 51 2.57 5.03 -0.60
CA THR A 51 2.63 3.79 -1.38
C THR A 51 1.25 3.36 -1.88
N GLY A 52 0.20 3.53 -1.07
CA GLY A 52 -1.20 3.28 -1.47
C GLY A 52 -1.67 4.22 -2.58
N LEU A 53 -1.35 5.52 -2.50
CA LEU A 53 -1.62 6.48 -3.56
C LEU A 53 -0.91 6.12 -4.87
N THR A 54 0.37 5.75 -4.80
CA THR A 54 1.13 5.28 -5.97
C THR A 54 0.49 4.03 -6.58
N ALA A 55 0.01 3.10 -5.74
CA ALA A 55 -0.68 1.90 -6.20
C ALA A 55 -1.97 2.24 -6.97
N ILE A 56 -2.80 3.13 -6.42
CA ILE A 56 -4.04 3.60 -7.04
C ILE A 56 -3.75 4.24 -8.40
N VAL A 57 -2.76 5.14 -8.47
CA VAL A 57 -2.39 5.82 -9.72
C VAL A 57 -1.89 4.80 -10.76
N SER A 58 -1.05 3.84 -10.36
CA SER A 58 -0.55 2.80 -11.27
C SER A 58 -1.66 1.91 -11.81
N LEU A 59 -2.61 1.51 -10.97
CA LEU A 59 -3.77 0.71 -11.39
C LEU A 59 -4.75 1.51 -12.25
N ALA A 60 -4.96 2.79 -11.97
CA ALA A 60 -5.78 3.67 -12.80
C ALA A 60 -5.19 3.78 -14.22
N ILE A 61 -3.87 3.97 -14.33
CA ILE A 61 -3.18 4.00 -15.64
C ILE A 61 -3.32 2.65 -16.35
N ALA A 62 -3.15 1.53 -15.63
CA ALA A 62 -3.35 0.21 -16.21
C ALA A 62 -4.79 0.03 -16.74
N ALA A 63 -5.81 0.43 -15.96
CA ALA A 63 -7.21 0.35 -16.36
C ALA A 63 -7.51 1.21 -17.60
N ILE A 64 -6.96 2.42 -17.68
CA ILE A 64 -7.10 3.30 -18.85
C ILE A 64 -6.46 2.67 -20.09
N ILE A 65 -5.25 2.12 -19.96
CA ILE A 65 -4.57 1.44 -21.08
C ILE A 65 -5.40 0.24 -21.56
N TYR A 66 -5.95 -0.55 -20.63
CA TYR A 66 -6.80 -1.68 -20.96
C TYR A 66 -8.04 -1.24 -21.75
N TYR A 67 -8.75 -0.23 -21.25
CA TYR A 67 -9.94 0.32 -21.90
C TYR A 67 -9.66 0.92 -23.29
N LEU A 68 -8.49 1.51 -23.51
CA LEU A 68 -8.10 2.06 -24.82
C LEU A 68 -7.64 0.98 -25.80
N THR A 69 -7.19 -0.18 -25.32
CA THR A 69 -6.62 -1.24 -26.16
C THR A 69 -7.65 -2.32 -26.52
N ASN A 70 -8.72 -2.45 -25.73
CA ASN A 70 -9.77 -3.47 -25.87
C ASN A 70 -11.15 -2.84 -26.00
#